data_AF-A0A377WL36-F1
#
_entry.id   AF-A0A377WL36-F1
#
_cell.length_a   1.000
_cell.length_b   1.000
_cell.length_c   1.000
_cell.angle_alpha   90.00
_cell.angle_beta   90.00
_cell.angle_gamma   90.00
#
_symmetry.space_group_name_H-M   'P 1'
#
loop_
_entity.id
_entity.type
_entity.pdbx_description
1 polymer ?
#
loop_
_entity_poly.entity_id
_entity_poly.type
_entity_poly.pdbx_seq_one_letter_code
_entity_poly.pdbx_strand_id
1 'polypeptide(L)'
;MTLVLSAFAMSATRRWICAPMKQPLPVTRDPQAIAKIPPGYRFVEPGTLTVAISALNSPPLALLASDNRTRIGSDPDIARLLAGSLGLKLRLVPHAWEDWPLGIASGRYDVALINIG
;
A
#
# COMPACT_ATOMS: atom_id res chain seq x y z
N MET A 1 25.27 24.68 38.88
CA MET A 1 24.83 23.27 38.80
C MET A 1 23.72 23.21 37.76
N THR A 2 24.10 22.92 36.51
CA THR A 2 23.19 23.00 35.35
C THR A 2 22.53 21.64 35.17
N LEU A 3 21.23 21.55 35.45
CA LEU A 3 20.43 20.35 35.17
C LEU A 3 20.17 20.28 33.67
N VAL A 4 20.83 19.33 33.00
CA VAL A 4 20.50 18.94 31.62
C VAL A 4 19.30 17.99 31.71
N LEU A 5 18.13 18.47 31.30
CA LEU A 5 16.95 17.63 31.10
C LEU A 5 17.17 16.81 29.82
N SER A 6 17.56 15.55 29.97
CA SER A 6 17.69 14.61 28.85
C SER A 6 16.34 14.37 28.19
N ALA A 7 16.21 14.78 26.94
CA ALA A 7 15.05 14.49 26.10
C ALA A 7 15.03 13.00 25.70
N PHE A 8 14.46 12.15 26.56
CA PHE A 8 14.00 10.82 26.15
C PHE A 8 12.63 10.97 25.46
N ALA A 9 12.63 11.42 24.21
CA ALA A 9 11.42 11.52 23.41
C ALA A 9 11.47 10.58 22.20
N MET A 10 10.49 9.65 22.15
CA MET A 10 9.86 9.16 20.91
C MET A 10 10.55 8.13 20.01
N SER A 11 11.36 7.20 20.53
CA SER A 11 11.77 6.01 19.74
C SER A 11 10.91 4.76 20.01
N ALA A 12 10.54 4.53 21.28
CA ALA A 12 9.83 3.30 21.67
C ALA A 12 8.41 3.20 21.09
N THR A 13 7.63 4.29 21.07
CA THR A 13 6.23 4.29 20.61
C THR A 13 6.08 3.94 19.13
N ARG A 14 7.01 4.36 18.28
CA ARG A 14 6.93 4.16 16.82
C ARG A 14 7.01 2.69 16.42
N ARG A 15 7.81 1.89 17.15
CA ARG A 15 7.92 0.43 16.93
C ARG A 15 6.65 -0.31 17.33
N TRP A 16 6.03 0.04 18.46
CA TRP A 16 4.79 -0.57 18.92
C TRP A 16 3.59 -0.27 18.01
N ILE A 17 3.49 0.96 17.48
CA ILE A 17 2.39 1.36 16.58
C ILE A 17 2.54 0.75 15.18
N CYS A 18 3.77 0.72 14.63
CA CYS A 18 3.99 0.19 13.27
C CYS A 18 4.03 -1.35 13.21
N ALA A 19 4.35 -2.04 14.30
CA ALA A 19 4.45 -3.50 14.34
C ALA A 19 3.18 -4.23 13.85
N PRO A 20 1.96 -3.93 14.36
CA PRO A 20 0.76 -4.60 13.88
C PRO A 20 0.46 -4.30 12.40
N MET A 21 0.72 -3.08 11.93
CA MET A 21 0.44 -2.68 10.54
C MET A 21 1.35 -3.37 9.51
N LYS A 22 2.43 -4.02 9.93
CA LYS A 22 3.29 -4.82 9.03
C LYS A 22 2.73 -6.21 8.76
N GLN A 23 1.85 -6.73 9.61
CA GLN A 23 1.36 -8.10 9.46
C GLN A 23 0.26 -8.17 8.40
N PRO A 24 0.39 -9.07 7.39
CA PRO A 24 -0.68 -9.28 6.44
C PRO A 24 -1.97 -9.74 7.09
N LEU A 25 -3.07 -9.04 6.79
CA LEU A 25 -4.40 -9.53 7.12
C LEU A 25 -4.69 -10.85 6.38
N PRO A 26 -5.34 -11.83 7.03
CA PRO A 26 -5.76 -13.05 6.36
C PRO A 26 -6.79 -12.73 5.28
N VAL A 27 -6.68 -13.40 4.13
CA VAL A 27 -7.55 -13.17 2.97
C VAL A 27 -7.93 -14.49 2.33
N THR A 28 -9.21 -14.63 2.03
CA THR A 28 -9.77 -15.77 1.29
C THR A 28 -10.04 -15.32 -0.15
N ARG A 29 -9.74 -16.19 -1.12
CA ARG A 29 -10.08 -15.94 -2.52
C ARG A 29 -11.58 -15.84 -2.70
N ASP A 30 -12.02 -14.91 -3.53
CA ASP A 30 -13.42 -14.73 -3.89
C ASP A 30 -13.65 -15.11 -5.36
N PRO A 31 -14.26 -16.28 -5.63
CA PRO A 31 -14.58 -16.71 -7.00
C PRO A 31 -15.50 -15.74 -7.74
N GLN A 32 -16.39 -15.04 -7.05
CA GLN A 32 -17.30 -14.08 -7.68
C GLN A 32 -16.56 -12.81 -8.11
N ALA A 33 -15.58 -12.35 -7.33
CA ALA A 33 -14.73 -11.23 -7.72
C ALA A 33 -13.84 -11.59 -8.92
N ILE A 34 -13.25 -12.79 -8.92
CA ILE A 34 -12.42 -13.28 -10.02
C ILE A 34 -13.23 -13.38 -11.31
N ALA A 35 -14.47 -13.88 -11.24
CA ALA A 35 -15.35 -14.02 -12.40
C ALA A 35 -15.75 -12.67 -13.04
N LYS A 36 -15.62 -11.55 -12.30
CA LYS A 36 -15.92 -10.20 -12.80
C LYS A 36 -14.76 -9.57 -13.56
N ILE A 37 -13.56 -10.17 -13.55
CA ILE A 37 -12.45 -9.69 -14.38
C ILE A 37 -12.84 -9.90 -15.84
N PRO A 38 -12.84 -8.84 -16.69
CA PRO A 38 -13.23 -8.98 -18.08
C PRO A 38 -12.40 -10.05 -18.80
N PRO A 39 -13.02 -10.90 -19.63
CA PRO A 39 -12.28 -11.88 -20.41
C PRO A 39 -11.28 -11.16 -21.33
N GLY A 40 -10.00 -11.50 -21.21
CA GLY A 40 -8.91 -10.86 -21.95
C GLY A 40 -8.33 -9.61 -21.30
N TYR A 41 -8.71 -9.26 -20.06
CA TYR A 41 -8.04 -8.21 -19.31
C TYR A 41 -6.55 -8.53 -19.16
N ARG A 42 -5.69 -7.59 -19.58
CA ARG A 42 -4.24 -7.73 -19.51
C ARG A 42 -3.72 -6.87 -18.37
N PHE A 43 -3.31 -7.54 -17.30
CA PHE A 43 -2.56 -6.92 -16.23
C PHE A 43 -1.23 -6.36 -16.75
N VAL A 44 -0.76 -5.28 -16.13
CA VAL A 44 0.57 -4.69 -16.42
C VAL A 44 1.66 -5.73 -16.26
N GLU A 45 1.62 -6.52 -15.17
CA GLU A 45 2.48 -7.67 -14.95
C GLU A 45 1.60 -8.93 -14.83
N PRO A 46 1.77 -9.95 -15.70
CA PRO A 46 0.93 -11.15 -15.69
C PRO A 46 0.91 -11.84 -14.32
N GLY A 47 -0.29 -12.07 -13.76
CA GLY A 47 -0.47 -12.72 -12.46
C GLY A 47 -0.23 -11.80 -11.24
N THR A 48 -0.05 -10.50 -11.46
CA THR A 48 0.23 -9.51 -10.43
C THR A 48 -0.72 -8.32 -10.56
N LEU A 49 -1.35 -7.93 -9.46
CA LEU A 49 -2.05 -6.66 -9.33
C LEU A 49 -1.05 -5.56 -9.01
N THR A 50 -0.81 -4.67 -9.97
CA THR A 50 0.07 -3.52 -9.81
C THR A 50 -0.74 -2.32 -9.33
N VAL A 51 -0.47 -1.84 -8.13
CA VAL A 51 -1.26 -0.77 -7.48
C VAL A 51 -0.38 0.43 -7.20
N ALA A 52 -0.77 1.59 -7.72
CA ALA A 52 -0.17 2.86 -7.34
C ALA A 52 -0.65 3.30 -5.96
N ILE A 53 0.29 3.68 -5.11
CA ILE A 53 0.06 4.21 -3.76
C ILE A 53 0.88 5.49 -3.53
N SER A 54 0.56 6.28 -2.51
CA SER A 54 1.25 7.55 -2.26
C SER A 54 2.75 7.35 -2.04
N ALA A 55 3.57 8.05 -2.85
CA ALA A 55 5.01 8.11 -2.65
C ALA A 55 5.39 8.92 -1.41
N LEU A 56 4.61 9.94 -1.08
CA LEU A 56 4.80 10.73 0.14
C LEU A 56 4.26 9.96 1.35
N ASN A 57 4.88 10.19 2.51
CA ASN A 57 4.33 9.71 3.77
C ASN A 57 3.05 10.48 4.09
N SER A 58 1.92 9.82 3.90
CA SER A 58 0.59 10.39 4.08
C SER A 58 -0.20 9.50 5.06
N PRO A 59 0.14 9.48 6.36
CA PRO A 59 -0.66 8.73 7.34
C PRO A 59 -2.11 9.26 7.37
N PRO A 60 -3.12 8.38 7.52
CA PRO A 60 -3.04 6.93 7.71
C PRO A 60 -2.95 6.10 6.42
N LEU A 61 -2.87 6.75 5.26
CA LEU A 61 -3.06 6.14 3.93
C LEU A 61 -1.87 5.27 3.49
N ALA A 62 -0.68 5.87 3.43
CA ALA A 62 0.54 5.15 3.10
C ALA A 62 1.76 5.87 3.69
N LEU A 63 2.59 5.15 4.45
CA LEU A 63 3.84 5.65 5.02
C LEU A 63 4.90 4.54 5.03
N LEU A 64 6.17 4.92 5.07
CA LEU A 64 7.23 3.95 5.34
C LEU A 64 7.18 3.50 6.80
N ALA A 65 7.29 2.19 7.01
CA ALA A 65 7.41 1.62 8.33
C ALA A 65 8.79 1.93 8.94
N SER A 66 9.00 1.49 10.19
CA SER A 66 10.25 1.70 10.92
C SER A 66 11.51 1.07 10.30
N ASP A 67 11.37 0.21 9.28
CA ASP A 67 12.48 -0.32 8.49
C ASP A 67 12.87 0.58 7.30
N ASN A 68 12.15 1.69 7.11
CA ASN A 68 12.30 2.64 6.02
C ASN A 68 12.19 2.02 4.62
N ARG A 69 11.50 0.88 4.49
CA ARG A 69 11.36 0.12 3.24
C ARG A 69 9.93 -0.32 2.99
N THR A 70 9.26 -0.86 4.01
CA THR A 70 7.92 -1.42 3.87
C THR A 70 6.89 -0.31 3.88
N ARG A 71 6.04 -0.24 2.86
CA ARG A 71 4.86 0.64 2.86
C ARG A 71 3.74 0.02 3.69
N ILE A 72 3.25 0.77 4.66
CA ILE A 72 2.14 0.42 5.56
C ILE A 72 1.08 1.53 5.53
N GLY A 73 -0.15 1.21 5.91
CA GLY A 73 -1.30 2.12 5.89
C GLY A 73 -2.52 1.49 5.22
N SER A 74 -3.62 2.24 5.13
CA SER A 74 -4.87 1.72 4.54
C SER A 74 -4.73 1.32 3.07
N ASP A 75 -4.02 2.11 2.26
CA ASP A 75 -3.89 1.87 0.82
C ASP A 75 -3.17 0.54 0.52
N PRO A 76 -1.96 0.27 1.06
CA PRO A 76 -1.29 -1.01 0.85
C PRO A 76 -2.04 -2.18 1.48
N ASP A 77 -2.77 -1.98 2.58
CA ASP A 77 -3.57 -3.03 3.21
C ASP A 77 -4.79 -3.42 2.35
N ILE A 78 -5.53 -2.44 1.82
CA ILE A 78 -6.63 -2.66 0.86
C ILE A 78 -6.09 -3.31 -0.42
N ALA A 79 -4.97 -2.83 -0.95
CA ALA A 79 -4.33 -3.41 -2.14
C ALA A 79 -4.01 -4.90 -1.94
N ARG A 80 -3.52 -5.26 -0.75
CA ARG A 80 -3.21 -6.65 -0.39
C ARG A 80 -4.45 -7.51 -0.29
N LEU A 81 -5.53 -7.00 0.31
CA LEU A 81 -6.81 -7.69 0.38
C LEU A 81 -7.40 -7.91 -1.02
N LEU A 82 -7.34 -6.89 -1.89
CA LEU A 82 -7.81 -7.00 -3.27
C LEU A 82 -6.99 -8.04 -4.06
N ALA A 83 -5.66 -7.94 -4.02
CA ALA A 83 -4.79 -8.90 -4.70
C ALA A 83 -5.04 -10.33 -4.20
N GLY A 84 -5.13 -10.53 -2.88
CA GLY A 84 -5.40 -11.83 -2.28
C GLY A 84 -6.77 -12.40 -2.64
N SER A 85 -7.80 -11.57 -2.64
CA SER A 85 -9.17 -11.94 -3.04
C SER A 85 -9.21 -12.39 -4.50
N LEU A 86 -8.49 -11.70 -5.38
CA LEU A 86 -8.35 -12.04 -6.80
C LEU A 86 -7.36 -13.20 -7.06
N GLY A 87 -6.64 -13.67 -6.02
CA GLY A 87 -5.61 -14.70 -6.15
C GLY A 87 -4.34 -14.25 -6.89
N LEU A 88 -4.11 -12.93 -6.99
CA LEU A 88 -2.96 -12.32 -7.64
C LEU A 88 -1.84 -11.99 -6.64
N LYS A 89 -0.62 -11.84 -7.14
CA LYS A 89 0.46 -11.20 -6.37
C LYS A 89 0.21 -9.70 -6.28
N LEU A 90 0.75 -9.05 -5.25
CA LEU A 90 0.68 -7.59 -5.11
C LEU A 90 2.02 -6.95 -5.48
N ARG A 91 1.97 -5.91 -6.32
CA ARG A 91 3.08 -5.00 -6.54
C ARG A 91 2.65 -3.57 -6.21
N LEU A 92 3.29 -2.96 -5.23
CA LEU A 92 3.05 -1.57 -4.87
C LEU A 92 4.00 -0.65 -5.64
N VAL A 93 3.45 0.39 -6.26
CA VAL A 93 4.20 1.41 -7.00
C VAL A 93 4.01 2.76 -6.29
N PRO A 94 5.02 3.26 -5.56
CA PRO A 94 4.98 4.61 -5.02
C PRO A 94 4.88 5.61 -6.16
N HIS A 95 3.87 6.47 -6.12
CA HIS A 95 3.58 7.42 -7.19
C HIS A 95 3.17 8.79 -6.64
N ALA A 96 3.41 9.85 -7.42
CA ALA A 96 2.93 11.19 -7.11
C ALA A 96 1.41 11.27 -7.33
N TRP A 97 0.73 12.12 -6.56
CA TRP A 97 -0.72 12.24 -6.64
C TRP A 97 -1.14 12.80 -8.01
N GLU A 98 -0.47 13.84 -8.49
CA GLU A 98 -0.87 14.55 -9.72
C GLU A 98 -0.82 13.66 -10.97
N ASP A 99 0.06 12.66 -10.95
CA ASP A 99 0.38 11.83 -12.12
C ASP A 99 -0.49 10.57 -12.23
N TRP A 100 -1.46 10.38 -11.33
CA TRP A 100 -2.21 9.13 -11.26
C TRP A 100 -3.07 8.83 -12.50
N PRO A 101 -3.78 9.80 -13.12
CA PRO A 101 -4.64 9.52 -14.27
C PRO A 101 -3.82 9.08 -15.47
N LEU A 102 -2.69 9.78 -15.71
CA LEU A 102 -1.79 9.47 -16.80
C LEU A 102 -1.16 8.09 -16.62
N GLY A 103 -0.80 7.69 -15.41
CA GLY A 103 -0.20 6.38 -15.18
C GLY A 103 -1.16 5.20 -15.37
N ILE A 104 -2.46 5.36 -15.12
CA ILE A 104 -3.48 4.38 -15.52
C ILE A 104 -3.58 4.32 -17.05
N ALA A 105 -3.75 5.47 -17.70
CA ALA A 105 -3.94 5.54 -19.15
C ALA A 105 -2.73 4.98 -19.93
N SER A 106 -1.51 5.15 -19.39
CA SER A 106 -0.28 4.65 -20.00
C SER A 106 0.07 3.21 -19.60
N GLY A 107 -0.75 2.54 -18.78
CA GLY A 107 -0.51 1.15 -18.34
C GLY A 107 0.72 0.99 -17.42
N ARG A 108 1.04 1.98 -16.58
CA ARG A 108 2.10 1.84 -15.56
C ARG A 108 1.67 1.00 -14.36
N TYR A 109 0.37 0.92 -14.10
CA TYR A 109 -0.24 0.13 -13.03
C TYR A 109 -1.73 -0.12 -13.36
N ASP A 110 -2.32 -1.13 -12.72
CA ASP A 110 -3.69 -1.57 -12.98
C ASP A 110 -4.72 -0.74 -12.19
N VAL A 111 -4.35 -0.29 -10.98
CA VAL A 111 -5.23 0.41 -10.04
C VAL A 111 -4.47 1.54 -9.36
N ALA A 112 -5.13 2.67 -9.11
CA ALA A 112 -4.62 3.73 -8.24
C ALA A 112 -5.40 3.73 -6.91
N LEU A 113 -4.70 3.48 -5.81
CA LEU A 113 -5.19 3.64 -4.44
C LEU A 113 -4.35 4.72 -3.77
N ILE A 114 -4.72 5.96 -4.07
CA ILE A 114 -4.20 7.17 -3.44
C ILE A 114 -5.42 8.04 -3.19
N ASN A 115 -5.40 8.93 -2.19
CA ASN A 115 -6.54 9.78 -1.80
C ASN A 115 -7.24 10.46 -3.00
N ILE A 116 -8.17 9.77 -3.64
CA ILE A 116 -8.92 10.16 -4.83
C ILE A 116 -10.37 10.02 -4.42
N GLY A 117 -11.10 11.13 -4.50
CA GLY A 117 -12.55 11.21 -4.27
C GLY A 117 -13.34 11.23 -5.56
#